data_AF-A0A2E8XAS3-F1
#
_entry.id   AF-A0A2E8XAS3-F1
#
_cell.length_a   1.000
_cell.length_b   1.000
_cell.length_c   1.000
_cell.angle_alpha   90.00
_cell.angle_beta   90.00
_cell.angle_gamma   90.00
#
_symmetry.space_group_name_H-M   'P 1'
#
loop_
_entity.id
_entity.type
_entity.pdbx_description
1 polymer ?
#
loop_
_entity_poly.entity_id
_entity_poly.type
_entity_poly.pdbx_seq_one_letter_code
_entity_poly.pdbx_strand_id
1 'polypeptide(L)'
;MNFYEKAIIKSEFFIKDSILKYDQLRNYDFGPNKRDNVSGLSPFFSHRILFEYHLIDKILQMHQYSRVEKFIQEIFWRIYWKGWMEIRPSVWDNFLEGLNRIKFNKKDYENAINAKTKLSCFNDWVIELKEYNYLH
;
A
#
# COMPACT_ATOMS: atom_id res chain seq x y z
N MET A 1 19.11 -11.77 -8.54
CA MET A 1 18.63 -10.37 -8.47
C MET A 1 18.28 -10.03 -7.02
N ASN A 2 19.00 -9.08 -6.42
CA ASN A 2 18.82 -8.67 -5.03
C ASN A 2 17.57 -7.78 -4.86
N PHE A 3 17.21 -7.43 -3.62
CA PHE A 3 16.02 -6.62 -3.34
C PHE A 3 16.11 -5.18 -3.89
N TYR A 4 17.30 -4.60 -3.94
CA TYR A 4 17.51 -3.27 -4.49
C TYR A 4 17.25 -3.25 -5.99
N GLU A 5 17.81 -4.20 -6.75
CA GLU A 5 17.55 -4.37 -8.17
C GLU A 5 16.05 -4.55 -8.44
N LYS A 6 15.35 -5.35 -7.61
CA LYS A 6 13.88 -5.54 -7.70
C LYS A 6 13.13 -4.23 -7.53
N ALA A 7 13.54 -3.42 -6.56
CA ALA A 7 12.94 -2.12 -6.31
C ALA A 7 13.13 -1.17 -7.49
N ILE A 8 14.34 -1.11 -8.04
CA ILE A 8 14.66 -0.24 -9.19
C ILE A 8 13.85 -0.65 -10.41
N ILE A 9 13.91 -1.91 -10.85
CA ILE A 9 13.16 -2.38 -12.03
C ILE A 9 11.66 -2.12 -11.87
N LYS A 10 11.10 -2.43 -10.70
CA LYS A 10 9.67 -2.21 -10.44
C LYS A 10 9.30 -0.73 -10.46
N SER A 11 10.15 0.12 -9.87
CA SER A 11 9.92 1.58 -9.88
C SER A 11 10.00 2.16 -11.29
N GLU A 12 11.00 1.76 -12.08
CA GLU A 12 11.19 2.27 -13.45
C GLU A 12 10.05 1.84 -14.37
N PHE A 13 9.63 0.57 -14.29
CA PHE A 13 8.45 0.08 -15.02
C PHE A 13 7.21 0.91 -14.66
N PHE A 14 6.94 1.11 -13.37
CA PHE A 14 5.77 1.88 -12.95
C PHE A 14 5.81 3.33 -13.43
N ILE A 15 6.95 4.01 -13.26
CA ILE A 15 7.13 5.41 -13.68
C ILE A 15 6.98 5.53 -15.20
N LYS A 16 7.50 4.58 -15.98
CA LYS A 16 7.46 4.66 -17.44
C LYS A 16 6.09 4.33 -18.02
N ASP A 17 5.47 3.25 -17.55
CA ASP A 17 4.36 2.62 -18.26
C ASP A 17 2.99 2.79 -17.56
N SER A 18 2.97 2.84 -16.23
CA SER A 18 1.73 2.77 -15.44
C SER A 18 1.28 4.08 -14.83
N ILE A 19 2.21 4.95 -14.42
CA ILE A 19 1.92 6.11 -13.57
C ILE A 19 0.90 7.08 -14.18
N LEU A 20 0.87 7.20 -15.51
CA LEU A 20 -0.04 8.10 -16.23
C LEU A 20 -1.52 7.67 -16.15
N LYS A 21 -1.78 6.40 -15.83
CA LYS A 21 -3.14 5.86 -15.62
C LYS A 21 -3.48 5.72 -14.13
N TYR A 22 -2.54 6.05 -13.24
CA TYR A 22 -2.69 5.82 -11.81
C TYR A 22 -3.95 6.48 -11.24
N ASP A 23 -4.17 7.76 -11.52
CA ASP A 23 -5.33 8.49 -10.99
C ASP A 23 -6.67 7.84 -11.37
N GLN A 24 -6.78 7.36 -12.61
CA GLN A 24 -7.99 6.74 -13.13
C GLN A 24 -8.20 5.32 -12.61
N LEU A 25 -7.11 4.56 -12.41
CA LEU A 25 -7.18 3.12 -12.17
C LEU A 25 -6.89 2.68 -10.72
N ARG A 26 -6.35 3.56 -9.86
CA ARG A 26 -5.93 3.25 -8.48
C ARG A 26 -7.02 2.72 -7.54
N ASN A 27 -8.30 2.90 -7.88
CA ASN A 27 -9.43 2.45 -7.06
C ASN A 27 -9.99 1.08 -7.49
N TYR A 28 -9.43 0.49 -8.55
CA TYR A 28 -9.90 -0.79 -9.07
C TYR A 28 -8.97 -1.91 -8.62
N ASP A 29 -9.54 -2.91 -7.98
CA ASP A 29 -8.83 -4.14 -7.67
C ASP A 29 -9.09 -5.16 -8.80
N PHE A 30 -8.07 -5.41 -9.63
CA PHE A 30 -8.13 -6.42 -10.69
C PHE A 30 -7.59 -7.79 -10.23
N GLY A 31 -7.31 -7.94 -8.93
CA GLY A 31 -6.77 -9.15 -8.32
C GLY A 31 -5.24 -9.28 -8.40
N PRO A 32 -4.67 -10.33 -7.80
CA PRO A 32 -3.24 -10.42 -7.53
C PRO A 32 -2.37 -10.56 -8.79
N ASN A 33 -2.97 -11.03 -9.89
CA ASN A 33 -2.32 -11.24 -11.17
C ASN A 33 -2.25 -9.99 -12.05
N LYS A 34 -2.96 -8.90 -11.67
CA LYS A 34 -3.02 -7.67 -12.46
C LYS A 34 -3.00 -6.44 -11.54
N ARG A 35 -1.79 -5.99 -11.19
CA ARG A 35 -1.56 -4.85 -10.29
C ARG A 35 -0.76 -3.72 -10.94
N ASP A 36 -0.84 -3.60 -12.26
CA ASP A 36 -0.17 -2.55 -13.04
C ASP A 36 -0.79 -1.16 -12.82
N ASN A 37 -1.96 -1.07 -12.20
CA ASN A 37 -2.65 0.16 -11.83
C ASN A 37 -2.13 0.82 -10.54
N VAL A 38 -1.29 0.12 -9.76
CA VAL A 38 -0.62 0.65 -8.56
C VAL A 38 0.87 0.32 -8.60
N SER A 39 1.69 1.03 -7.82
CA SER A 39 3.14 0.86 -7.90
C SER A 39 3.65 -0.43 -7.26
N GLY A 40 2.95 -0.92 -6.23
CA GLY A 40 3.41 -2.04 -5.41
C GLY A 40 4.80 -1.82 -4.80
N LEU A 41 5.18 -0.56 -4.55
CA LEU A 41 6.49 -0.18 -4.01
C LEU A 41 6.51 -0.08 -2.48
N SER A 42 5.36 -0.23 -1.81
CA SER A 42 5.25 -0.10 -0.35
C SER A 42 6.25 -0.95 0.44
N PRO A 43 6.58 -2.21 0.07
CA PRO A 43 7.57 -3.00 0.82
C PRO A 43 8.99 -2.44 0.72
N PHE A 44 9.34 -1.78 -0.38
CA PHE A 44 10.67 -1.18 -0.57
C PHE A 44 10.82 0.12 0.23
N PHE A 45 9.73 0.88 0.36
CA PHE A 45 9.72 2.08 1.19
C PHE A 45 9.69 1.78 2.69
N SER A 46 8.99 0.72 3.14
CA SER A 46 8.97 0.36 4.56
C SER A 46 10.34 -0.09 5.07
N HIS A 47 11.16 -0.67 4.19
CA HIS A 47 12.51 -1.14 4.51
C HIS A 47 13.63 -0.17 4.05
N ARG A 48 13.29 1.06 3.66
CA ARG A 48 14.24 2.11 3.21
C ARG A 48 15.16 1.67 2.05
N ILE A 49 14.68 0.77 1.19
CA ILE A 49 15.35 0.40 -0.06
C ILE A 49 15.14 1.52 -1.09
N LEU A 50 13.96 2.15 -1.09
CA LEU A 50 13.65 3.35 -1.85
C LEU A 50 13.41 4.53 -0.91
N PHE A 51 13.63 5.74 -1.43
CA PHE A 51 13.44 7.01 -0.73
C PHE A 51 12.44 7.89 -1.48
N GLU A 52 11.55 8.52 -0.73
CA GLU A 52 10.37 9.24 -1.26
C GLU A 52 10.77 10.39 -2.18
N TYR A 53 11.66 11.27 -1.71
CA TYR A 53 12.09 12.44 -2.47
C TYR A 53 12.89 12.06 -3.73
N HIS A 54 13.68 10.98 -3.67
CA HIS A 54 14.40 10.48 -4.85
C HIS A 54 13.41 9.92 -5.90
N LEU A 55 12.36 9.21 -5.47
CA LEU A 55 11.34 8.74 -6.41
C LEU A 55 10.56 9.91 -7.03
N ILE A 56 10.19 10.92 -6.23
CA ILE A 56 9.50 12.13 -6.72
C ILE A 56 10.36 12.85 -7.76
N ASP A 57 11.65 13.07 -7.49
CA ASP A 57 12.56 13.70 -8.43
C ASP A 57 12.63 12.94 -9.77
N LYS A 58 12.80 11.60 -9.71
CA LYS A 58 12.77 10.75 -10.91
C LYS A 58 11.46 10.85 -11.69
N ILE A 59 10.32 10.91 -11.01
CA ILE A 59 9.02 11.06 -11.66
C ILE A 59 8.94 12.40 -12.38
N LEU A 60 9.34 13.48 -11.72
CA LEU A 60 9.25 14.85 -12.26
C LEU A 60 10.25 15.12 -13.39
N GLN A 61 11.35 14.35 -13.46
CA GLN A 61 12.26 14.35 -14.61
C GLN A 61 11.61 13.77 -15.88
N MET A 62 10.62 12.87 -15.74
CA MET A 62 9.99 12.17 -16.87
C MET A 62 8.60 12.69 -17.22
N HIS A 63 7.86 13.21 -16.23
CA HIS A 63 6.46 13.58 -16.38
C HIS A 63 6.16 14.96 -15.79
N GLN A 64 5.21 15.66 -16.42
CA GLN A 64 4.67 16.89 -15.85
C GLN A 64 3.92 16.60 -14.55
N TYR A 65 4.12 17.46 -13.54
CA TYR A 65 3.46 17.33 -12.23
C TYR A 65 1.95 17.11 -12.34
N SER A 66 1.25 17.88 -13.16
CA SER A 66 -0.22 17.78 -13.34
C SER A 66 -0.71 16.39 -13.77
N ARG A 67 0.14 15.58 -14.41
CA ARG A 67 -0.21 14.23 -14.88
C ARG A 67 0.06 13.14 -13.85
N VAL A 68 0.88 13.42 -12.85
CA VAL A 68 1.35 12.45 -11.84
C VAL A 68 1.06 12.89 -10.41
N GLU A 69 0.40 14.04 -10.24
CA GLU A 69 0.07 14.67 -8.96
C GLU A 69 -0.54 13.67 -7.99
N LYS A 70 -1.52 12.87 -8.44
CA LYS A 70 -2.19 11.90 -7.57
C LYS A 70 -1.21 10.89 -6.96
N PHE A 71 -0.25 10.38 -7.72
CA PHE A 71 0.73 9.45 -7.19
C PHE A 71 1.71 10.13 -6.23
N ILE A 72 2.12 11.37 -6.53
CA ILE A 72 2.97 12.18 -5.64
C ILE A 72 2.25 12.45 -4.31
N GLN A 73 0.95 12.73 -4.32
CA GLN A 73 0.14 12.90 -3.11
C GLN A 73 0.20 11.64 -2.21
N GLU A 74 0.15 10.43 -2.79
CA GLU A 74 0.23 9.17 -2.03
C GLU A 74 1.62 8.95 -1.39
N ILE A 75 2.69 9.42 -2.03
CA ILE A 75 4.02 9.47 -1.41
C ILE A 75 4.01 10.45 -0.23
N PHE A 76 3.39 11.62 -0.38
CA PHE A 76 3.26 12.58 0.72
C PHE A 76 2.37 12.08 1.85
N TRP A 77 1.32 11.30 1.58
CA TRP A 77 0.52 10.64 2.60
C TRP A 77 1.38 9.75 3.50
N ARG A 78 2.32 9.00 2.91
CA ARG A 78 3.28 8.19 3.69
C ARG A 78 4.14 9.06 4.60
N ILE A 79 4.71 10.15 4.08
CA ILE A 79 5.56 11.07 4.86
C ILE A 79 4.75 11.71 6.00
N TYR A 80 3.54 12.18 5.68
CA TYR A 80 2.63 12.78 6.63
C TYR A 80 2.29 11.83 7.77
N TRP A 81 1.81 10.61 7.48
CA TRP A 81 1.42 9.65 8.51
C TRP A 81 2.59 9.24 9.39
N LYS A 82 3.78 9.08 8.81
CA LYS A 82 4.98 8.80 9.56
C LYS A 82 5.29 9.92 10.56
N GLY A 83 5.37 11.17 10.10
CA GLY A 83 5.62 12.31 10.98
C GLY A 83 4.50 12.53 12.01
N TRP A 84 3.25 12.34 11.61
CA TRP A 84 2.07 12.47 12.48
C TRP A 84 2.09 11.46 13.63
N MET A 85 2.50 10.21 13.37
CA MET A 85 2.67 9.16 14.37
C MET A 85 3.89 9.39 15.26
N GLU A 86 5.02 9.85 14.71
CA GLU A 86 6.24 10.16 15.47
C GLU A 86 6.00 11.20 16.58
N ILE A 87 5.10 12.17 16.34
CA ILE A 87 4.74 13.19 17.33
C ILE A 87 3.54 12.81 18.22
N ARG A 88 2.94 11.63 18.01
CA ARG A 88 1.76 11.15 18.76
C ARG A 88 1.90 9.67 19.18
N PRO A 89 2.90 9.34 20.02
CA PRO A 89 3.08 7.97 20.48
C PRO A 89 1.84 7.40 21.18
N SER A 90 1.06 8.24 21.87
CA SER A 90 -0.16 7.83 22.57
C SER A 90 -1.24 7.24 21.66
N VAL A 91 -1.19 7.47 20.34
CA VAL A 91 -2.13 6.83 19.39
C VAL A 91 -1.98 5.32 19.42
N TRP A 92 -0.75 4.82 19.54
CA TRP A 92 -0.49 3.39 19.64
C TRP A 92 -1.02 2.81 20.95
N ASP A 93 -0.74 3.49 22.07
CA ASP A 93 -1.23 3.06 23.38
C ASP A 93 -2.76 3.04 23.43
N ASN A 94 -3.40 4.09 22.91
CA ASN A 94 -4.86 4.16 22.81
C ASN A 94 -5.44 3.06 21.92
N PHE A 95 -4.75 2.70 20.82
CA PHE A 95 -5.15 1.58 19.98
C PHE A 95 -5.11 0.26 20.75
N LEU A 96 -4.03 -0.01 21.49
CA LEU A 96 -3.89 -1.22 22.32
C LEU A 96 -4.92 -1.27 23.46
N GLU A 97 -5.17 -0.14 24.13
CA GLU A 97 -6.22 -0.04 25.14
C GLU A 97 -7.60 -0.31 24.54
N GLY A 98 -7.88 0.27 23.36
CA GLY A 98 -9.10 0.01 22.60
C GLY A 98 -9.26 -1.48 22.31
N LEU A 99 -8.21 -2.12 21.80
CA LEU A 99 -8.21 -3.55 21.47
C LEU A 99 -8.57 -4.41 22.69
N ASN A 100 -8.00 -4.12 23.86
CA ASN A 100 -8.29 -4.85 25.09
C ASN A 100 -9.74 -4.69 25.58
N ARG A 101 -10.41 -3.60 25.18
CA ARG A 101 -11.79 -3.29 25.56
C ARG A 101 -12.81 -3.81 24.54
N ILE A 102 -12.40 -4.14 23.32
CA ILE A 102 -13.31 -4.61 22.27
C ILE A 102 -13.88 -5.97 22.68
N LYS A 103 -15.21 -6.02 22.81
CA LYS A 103 -15.96 -7.27 22.85
C LYS A 103 -16.31 -7.65 21.41
N PHE A 104 -15.89 -8.82 20.98
CA PHE A 104 -16.17 -9.34 19.64
C PHE A 104 -16.67 -10.78 19.69
N ASN A 105 -17.40 -11.19 18.66
CA ASN A 105 -17.77 -12.58 18.51
C ASN A 105 -16.56 -13.37 17.99
N LYS A 106 -16.02 -14.26 18.82
CA LYS A 106 -14.84 -15.07 18.49
C LYS A 106 -15.02 -15.89 17.22
N LYS A 107 -16.21 -16.48 17.01
CA LYS A 107 -16.50 -17.30 15.82
C LYS A 107 -16.52 -16.45 14.56
N ASP A 108 -17.12 -15.26 14.61
CA ASP A 108 -17.16 -14.36 13.46
C ASP A 108 -15.77 -13.83 13.11
N TYR A 109 -14.95 -13.51 14.13
CA TYR A 109 -13.55 -13.15 13.94
C TYR A 109 -12.73 -14.29 13.31
N GLU A 110 -12.85 -15.52 13.83
CA GLU A 110 -12.19 -16.70 13.27
C GLU A 110 -12.62 -16.96 11.83
N ASN A 111 -13.90 -16.77 11.51
CA ASN A 111 -14.38 -16.86 10.13
C ASN A 111 -13.78 -15.77 9.25
N ALA A 112 -13.69 -14.53 9.74
CA ALA A 112 -13.11 -13.41 9.01
C ALA A 112 -11.65 -13.66 8.67
N ILE A 113 -10.80 -13.95 9.65
CA ILE A 113 -9.37 -14.16 9.41
C ILE A 113 -9.05 -15.43 8.63
N ASN A 114 -10.02 -16.34 8.45
CA ASN A 114 -9.87 -17.59 7.69
C ASN A 114 -10.64 -17.61 6.37
N ALA A 115 -11.12 -16.46 5.88
CA ALA A 115 -11.85 -16.37 4.61
C ALA A 115 -13.11 -17.27 4.56
N LYS A 116 -13.81 -17.41 5.69
CA LYS A 116 -15.02 -18.24 5.85
C LYS A 116 -16.26 -17.38 6.16
N THR A 117 -16.26 -16.13 5.72
CA THR A 117 -17.42 -15.24 5.89
C THR A 117 -18.46 -15.48 4.80
N LYS A 118 -19.63 -14.85 4.92
CA LYS A 118 -20.64 -14.82 3.85
C LYS A 118 -20.32 -13.80 2.74
N LEU A 119 -19.28 -13.00 2.90
CA LEU A 119 -18.87 -11.95 1.96
C LEU A 119 -17.73 -12.50 1.09
N SER A 120 -18.04 -12.88 -0.15
CA SER A 120 -17.07 -13.50 -1.06
C SER A 120 -15.86 -12.59 -1.31
N CYS A 121 -16.08 -11.31 -1.63
CA CYS A 121 -14.98 -10.36 -1.88
C CYS A 121 -14.04 -10.19 -0.69
N PHE A 122 -14.57 -10.20 0.54
CA PHE A 122 -13.73 -10.14 1.75
C PHE A 122 -12.89 -11.40 1.91
N ASN A 123 -13.47 -12.57 1.63
CA ASN A 123 -12.75 -13.84 1.67
C ASN A 123 -11.62 -13.87 0.63
N ASP A 124 -11.89 -13.37 -0.59
CA ASP A 124 -10.89 -13.25 -1.66
C ASP A 124 -9.70 -12.38 -1.22
N TRP A 125 -9.97 -11.22 -0.60
CA TRP A 125 -8.91 -10.36 -0.04
C TRP A 125 -8.11 -11.02 1.08
N VAL A 126 -8.75 -11.79 1.96
CA VAL A 126 -8.04 -12.51 3.03
C VAL A 126 -7.13 -13.60 2.46
N ILE A 127 -7.59 -14.33 1.44
CA ILE A 127 -6.78 -15.33 0.72
C ILE A 127 -5.60 -14.64 0.04
N GLU A 128 -5.87 -13.57 -0.71
CA GLU A 128 -4.85 -12.80 -1.41
C GLU A 128 -3.77 -12.25 -0.47
N LEU A 129 -4.16 -11.64 0.66
CA LEU A 129 -3.22 -11.11 1.64
C LEU A 129 -2.32 -12.23 2.21
N LYS A 130 -2.88 -13.42 2.48
CA LYS A 130 -2.11 -14.55 3.01
C LYS A 130 -1.15 -15.16 1.98
N GLU A 131 -1.57 -15.26 0.72
CA GLU A 131 -0.78 -15.87 -0.35
C GLU A 131 0.31 -14.95 -0.87
N TYR A 132 0.01 -13.65 -1.01
CA TYR A 132 0.90 -12.68 -1.68
C TYR A 132 1.56 -11.67 -0.74
N ASN A 133 1.16 -11.65 0.54
CA ASN A 133 1.63 -10.67 1.54
C ASN A 133 1.47 -9.21 1.07
N TYR A 134 0.43 -8.97 0.30
CA TYR A 134 0.06 -7.68 -0.27
C TYR A 134 -1.44 -7.69 -0.53
N LEU A 135 -2.09 -6.56 -0.25
CA LEU A 135 -3.47 -6.30 -0.60
C LEU A 135 -3.54 -4.93 -1.27
N HIS A 136 -4.43 -4.78 -2.25
CA HIS A 136 -4.63 -3.53 -3.00
C HIS A 136 -5.00 -2.35 -2.08
#